data_AF-A0A443SKA7-F1
#
_entry.id   AF-A0A443SKA7-F1
#
_cell.length_a   1.000
_cell.length_b   1.000
_cell.length_c   1.000
_cell.angle_alpha   90.00
_cell.angle_beta   90.00
_cell.angle_gamma   90.00
#
_symmetry.space_group_name_H-M   'P 1'
#
loop_
_entity.id
_entity.type
_entity.pdbx_description
1 polymer ?
#
loop_
_entity_poly.entity_id
_entity_poly.type
_entity_poly.pdbx_seq_one_letter_code
_entity_poly.pdbx_strand_id
1 'polypeptide(L)'
;MGQTLSEPVTAKETTCCCDDRVYVGASCMQGWRINMEDSHTHILSLSPDDPDASFFAVYDGHGGDKVAHYAGNHLHKKIVSHMSYANGNIEEAIRLGFLQLDADMLSDPEMRDELAGTTAVCMLMKNNRLYIGNVGDSRAVACWGGRVDPLSLDHKPSNELEAKRIVAAGGWVDFN
;
A
#
# COMPACT_ATOMS: atom_id res chain seq x y z
N MET A 1 -14.52 13.35 -13.12
CA MET A 1 -14.40 11.97 -13.66
C MET A 1 -13.48 12.05 -14.87
N GLY A 2 -12.35 11.34 -14.83
CA GLY A 2 -11.32 11.39 -15.87
C GLY A 2 -11.77 10.76 -17.19
N GLN A 3 -10.93 10.87 -18.22
CA GLN A 3 -11.16 10.24 -19.52
C GLN A 3 -11.21 8.71 -19.37
N THR A 4 -12.12 8.07 -20.09
CA THR A 4 -12.30 6.61 -20.10
C THR A 4 -12.15 6.06 -21.51
N LEU A 5 -11.74 4.81 -21.63
CA LEU A 5 -11.71 4.08 -22.90
C LEU A 5 -13.14 3.81 -23.41
N SER A 6 -13.28 3.56 -24.71
CA SER A 6 -14.55 3.15 -25.32
C SER A 6 -14.96 1.72 -24.94
N GLU A 7 -13.97 0.87 -24.66
CA GLU A 7 -14.14 -0.51 -24.20
C GLU A 7 -13.09 -0.79 -23.10
N PRO A 8 -13.39 -1.64 -22.11
CA PRO A 8 -12.45 -1.92 -21.04
C PRO A 8 -11.34 -2.86 -21.52
N VAL A 9 -10.12 -2.62 -21.05
CA VAL A 9 -9.03 -3.60 -21.14
C VAL A 9 -9.31 -4.71 -20.13
N THR A 10 -9.70 -5.88 -20.63
CA THR A 10 -10.05 -7.05 -19.80
C THR A 10 -8.91 -8.03 -19.59
N ALA A 11 -7.73 -7.76 -20.19
CA ALA A 11 -6.54 -8.56 -19.97
C ALA A 11 -6.18 -8.56 -18.48
N LYS A 12 -5.83 -9.75 -17.97
CA LYS A 12 -5.45 -9.94 -16.57
C LYS A 12 -3.99 -10.30 -16.50
N GLU A 13 -3.28 -9.64 -15.60
CA GLU A 13 -2.03 -10.16 -15.10
C GLU A 13 -2.35 -10.88 -13.79
N THR A 14 -2.00 -12.16 -13.72
CA THR A 14 -2.28 -13.02 -12.56
C THR A 14 -0.99 -13.68 -12.12
N THR A 15 -0.70 -13.58 -10.83
CA THR A 15 0.46 -14.20 -10.19
C THR A 15 -0.01 -15.04 -9.01
N CYS A 16 0.74 -16.10 -8.72
CA CYS A 16 0.55 -16.88 -7.52
C CYS A 16 1.89 -17.36 -6.98
N CYS A 17 1.97 -17.50 -5.67
CA CYS A 17 3.10 -18.07 -4.98
C CYS A 17 2.63 -18.75 -3.68
N CYS A 18 3.44 -19.65 -3.15
CA CYS A 18 3.15 -20.30 -1.89
C CYS A 18 4.43 -20.78 -1.19
N ASP A 19 4.30 -20.99 0.11
CA ASP A 19 5.22 -21.74 0.94
C ASP A 19 4.42 -22.62 1.91
N ASP A 20 5.08 -23.21 2.91
CA ASP A 20 4.42 -24.08 3.90
C ASP A 20 3.40 -23.35 4.80
N ARG A 21 3.33 -22.02 4.73
CA ARG A 21 2.54 -21.17 5.64
C ARG A 21 1.39 -20.50 4.92
N VAL A 22 1.58 -20.07 3.68
CA VAL A 22 0.59 -19.30 2.92
C VAL A 22 0.51 -19.70 1.45
N TYR A 23 -0.70 -19.60 0.90
CA TYR A 23 -0.97 -19.58 -0.52
C TYR A 23 -1.45 -18.19 -0.91
N VAL A 24 -0.86 -17.62 -1.97
CA VAL A 24 -1.08 -16.24 -2.39
C VAL A 24 -1.47 -16.25 -3.86
N GLY A 25 -2.54 -15.52 -4.18
CA GLY A 25 -2.95 -15.22 -5.55
C GLY A 25 -3.24 -13.74 -5.68
N ALA A 26 -2.72 -13.12 -6.73
CA ALA A 26 -2.99 -11.74 -7.06
C ALA A 26 -3.40 -11.63 -8.53
N SER A 27 -4.31 -10.70 -8.83
CA SER A 27 -4.61 -10.35 -10.22
C SER A 27 -4.97 -8.89 -10.33
N CYS A 28 -4.49 -8.24 -11.38
CA CYS A 28 -4.84 -6.87 -11.72
C CYS A 28 -5.38 -6.78 -13.15
N MET A 29 -6.16 -5.73 -13.42
CA MET A 29 -6.84 -5.49 -14.70
C MET A 29 -7.12 -3.99 -14.82
N GLN A 30 -6.65 -3.37 -15.91
CA GLN A 30 -6.80 -1.93 -16.14
C GLN A 30 -8.26 -1.48 -16.25
N GLY A 31 -9.12 -2.29 -16.89
CA GLY A 31 -10.53 -1.95 -17.07
C GLY A 31 -10.71 -0.71 -17.95
N TRP A 32 -11.55 0.24 -17.50
CA TRP A 32 -11.99 1.39 -18.29
C TRP A 32 -11.03 2.60 -18.28
N ARG A 33 -10.01 2.57 -17.43
CA ARG A 33 -9.04 3.66 -17.33
C ARG A 33 -8.10 3.66 -18.53
N ILE A 34 -7.59 4.82 -18.91
CA ILE A 34 -6.64 4.94 -20.03
C ILE A 34 -5.28 4.32 -19.66
N ASN A 35 -4.87 4.48 -18.41
CA ASN A 35 -3.62 3.94 -17.87
C ASN A 35 -3.91 2.98 -16.72
N MET A 36 -3.04 2.00 -16.54
CA MET A 36 -2.96 1.17 -15.34
C MET A 36 -2.01 1.83 -14.35
N GLU A 37 -2.53 2.37 -13.26
CA GLU A 37 -1.74 3.10 -12.24
C GLU A 37 -1.54 2.28 -10.95
N ASP A 38 -2.16 1.09 -10.85
CA ASP A 38 -2.00 0.23 -9.67
C ASP A 38 -0.69 -0.56 -9.70
N SER A 39 -0.16 -0.84 -8.52
CA SER A 39 0.94 -1.78 -8.30
C SER A 39 0.64 -2.72 -7.15
N HIS A 40 1.36 -3.83 -7.03
CA HIS A 40 1.25 -4.74 -5.91
C HIS A 40 2.57 -5.47 -5.62
N THR A 41 2.72 -5.96 -4.39
CA THR A 41 3.90 -6.68 -3.93
C THR A 41 3.49 -7.95 -3.20
N HIS A 42 4.17 -9.07 -3.45
CA HIS A 42 4.04 -10.31 -2.69
C HIS A 42 5.42 -10.94 -2.46
N ILE A 43 5.87 -10.95 -1.21
CA ILE A 43 7.19 -11.42 -0.79
C ILE A 43 6.98 -12.44 0.33
N LEU A 44 7.39 -13.69 0.11
CA LEU A 44 7.23 -14.75 1.13
C LEU A 44 8.38 -14.75 2.16
N SER A 45 9.53 -14.20 1.79
CA SER A 45 10.75 -14.12 2.61
C SER A 45 11.33 -12.70 2.53
N LEU A 46 11.16 -11.93 3.60
CA LEU A 46 11.39 -10.47 3.60
C LEU A 46 12.87 -10.08 3.59
N SER A 47 13.71 -10.86 4.29
CA SER A 47 15.16 -10.67 4.31
C SER A 47 15.87 -11.99 4.62
N PRO A 48 17.18 -12.11 4.30
CA PRO A 48 17.97 -13.26 4.71
C PRO A 48 18.01 -13.47 6.23
N ASP A 49 17.92 -12.38 6.99
CA ASP A 49 17.93 -12.40 8.46
C ASP A 49 16.55 -12.69 9.07
N ASP A 50 15.49 -12.63 8.26
CA ASP A 50 14.11 -12.88 8.67
C ASP A 50 13.33 -13.60 7.55
N PRO A 51 13.73 -14.83 7.21
CA PRO A 51 13.13 -15.57 6.10
C PRO A 51 11.68 -15.96 6.37
N ASP A 52 11.29 -15.96 7.66
CA ASP A 52 9.95 -16.26 8.12
C ASP A 52 9.02 -15.04 8.15
N ALA A 53 9.47 -13.86 7.73
CA ALA A 53 8.58 -12.72 7.52
C ALA A 53 8.08 -12.67 6.06
N SER A 54 6.78 -12.45 5.89
CA SER A 54 6.17 -12.25 4.57
C SER A 54 5.53 -10.87 4.49
N PHE A 55 5.54 -10.26 3.30
CA PHE A 55 4.97 -8.94 3.05
C PHE A 55 4.14 -8.91 1.78
N PHE A 56 2.97 -8.29 1.89
CA PHE A 56 2.01 -8.13 0.80
C PHE A 56 1.52 -6.70 0.78
N ALA A 57 1.33 -6.12 -0.40
CA ALA A 57 0.79 -4.78 -0.50
C ALA A 57 0.07 -4.53 -1.82
N VAL A 58 -0.89 -3.61 -1.79
CA VAL A 58 -1.56 -3.05 -2.95
C VAL A 58 -1.41 -1.54 -2.90
N TYR A 59 -1.13 -0.94 -4.06
CA TYR A 59 -0.92 0.49 -4.26
C TYR A 59 -1.84 0.95 -5.39
N ASP A 60 -2.68 1.95 -5.12
CA ASP A 60 -3.59 2.56 -6.11
C ASP A 60 -3.01 3.93 -6.49
N GLY A 61 -2.39 4.02 -7.66
CA GLY A 61 -1.79 5.25 -8.17
C GLY A 61 -2.84 6.25 -8.66
N HIS A 62 -2.54 7.54 -8.50
CA HIS A 62 -3.38 8.61 -9.03
C HIS A 62 -2.54 9.73 -9.62
N GLY A 63 -2.81 10.06 -10.89
CA GLY A 63 -2.08 11.10 -11.61
C GLY A 63 -0.77 10.60 -12.24
N GLY A 64 -0.57 9.27 -12.25
CA GLY A 64 0.63 8.59 -12.72
C GLY A 64 0.89 7.31 -11.94
N ASP A 65 1.62 6.39 -12.55
CA ASP A 65 1.95 5.06 -12.01
C ASP A 65 3.28 5.02 -11.22
N LYS A 66 4.18 5.99 -11.47
CA LYS A 66 5.54 5.99 -10.92
C LYS A 66 5.59 5.89 -9.40
N VAL A 67 4.74 6.62 -8.69
CA VAL A 67 4.73 6.62 -7.20
C VAL A 67 4.27 5.26 -6.68
N ALA A 68 3.25 4.65 -7.30
CA ALA A 68 2.79 3.30 -6.95
C ALA A 68 3.89 2.25 -7.19
N HIS A 69 4.58 2.32 -8.34
CA HIS A 69 5.70 1.44 -8.64
C HIS A 69 6.91 1.65 -7.71
N TYR A 70 7.23 2.90 -7.39
CA TYR A 70 8.31 3.22 -6.45
C TYR A 70 7.99 2.63 -5.07
N ALA A 71 6.78 2.84 -4.56
CA ALA A 71 6.33 2.27 -3.29
C ALA A 71 6.40 0.73 -3.29
N GLY A 72 5.90 0.09 -4.34
CA GLY A 72 5.96 -1.37 -4.50
C GLY A 72 7.38 -1.95 -4.44
N ASN A 73 8.36 -1.22 -4.99
CA ASN A 73 9.75 -1.65 -5.03
C ASN A 73 10.54 -1.35 -3.75
N HIS A 74 10.08 -0.46 -2.87
CA HIS A 74 10.89 0.09 -1.80
C HIS A 74 10.28 0.00 -0.39
N LEU A 75 8.95 0.05 -0.24
CA LEU A 75 8.31 0.16 1.09
C LEU A 75 8.77 -0.93 2.07
N HIS A 76 8.72 -2.19 1.64
CA HIS A 76 9.16 -3.34 2.44
C HIS A 76 10.63 -3.23 2.88
N LYS A 77 11.51 -2.70 2.02
CA LYS A 77 12.94 -2.49 2.33
C LYS A 77 13.12 -1.41 3.40
N LYS A 78 12.33 -0.33 3.34
CA LYS A 78 12.37 0.74 4.35
C LYS A 78 11.91 0.21 5.70
N ILE A 79 10.82 -0.55 5.74
CA ILE A 79 10.30 -1.16 6.97
C ILE A 79 11.37 -2.01 7.66
N VAL A 80 12.02 -2.94 6.95
CA VAL A 80 13.02 -3.84 7.56
C VAL A 80 14.32 -3.15 7.94
N SER A 81 14.64 -2.00 7.33
CA SER A 81 15.88 -1.27 7.61
C SER A 81 15.88 -0.53 8.95
N HIS A 82 14.71 -0.31 9.56
CA HIS A 82 14.62 0.44 10.82
C HIS A 82 14.94 -0.43 12.03
N MET A 83 15.63 0.15 13.02
CA MET A 83 15.90 -0.49 14.31
C MET A 83 14.64 -0.95 15.04
N SER A 84 13.50 -0.26 14.84
CA SER A 84 12.21 -0.69 15.38
C SER A 84 11.82 -2.08 14.90
N TYR A 85 12.15 -2.45 13.65
CA TYR A 85 11.91 -3.79 13.12
C TYR A 85 12.76 -4.83 13.85
N ALA A 86 14.06 -4.57 13.97
CA ALA A 86 15.02 -5.45 14.65
C ALA A 86 14.65 -5.66 16.14
N ASN A 87 14.13 -4.62 16.79
CA ASN A 87 13.66 -4.67 18.18
C ASN A 87 12.28 -5.31 18.34
N GLY A 88 11.63 -5.76 17.24
CA GLY A 88 10.31 -6.37 17.26
C GLY A 88 9.14 -5.39 17.38
N ASN A 89 9.39 -4.08 17.35
CA ASN A 89 8.34 -3.05 17.28
C ASN A 89 7.92 -2.83 15.82
N ILE A 90 7.17 -3.80 15.29
CA ILE A 90 6.78 -3.85 13.87
C ILE A 90 5.83 -2.71 13.49
N GLU A 91 4.91 -2.32 14.37
CA GLU A 91 4.00 -1.20 14.12
C GLU A 91 4.76 0.10 13.88
N GLU A 92 5.75 0.39 14.74
CA GLU A 92 6.61 1.55 14.57
C GLU A 92 7.51 1.43 13.34
N ALA A 93 8.00 0.23 13.02
CA ALA A 93 8.78 -0.01 11.80
C ALA A 93 7.95 0.26 10.54
N ILE A 94 6.68 -0.14 10.52
CA ILE A 94 5.75 0.18 9.44
C ILE A 94 5.59 1.70 9.35
N ARG A 95 5.23 2.36 10.45
CA ARG A 95 5.04 3.82 10.49
C ARG A 95 6.27 4.59 9.98
N LEU A 96 7.47 4.23 10.46
CA LEU A 96 8.72 4.85 10.03
C LEU A 96 9.06 4.53 8.58
N GLY A 97 8.80 3.30 8.12
CA GLY A 97 9.03 2.89 6.74
C GLY A 97 8.21 3.70 5.73
N PHE A 98 6.95 4.00 6.05
CA PHE A 98 6.11 4.89 5.24
C PHE A 98 6.67 6.32 5.19
N LEU A 99 7.04 6.89 6.34
CA LEU A 99 7.61 8.24 6.40
C LEU A 99 8.95 8.35 5.67
N GLN A 100 9.81 7.34 5.81
CA GLN A 100 11.10 7.30 5.14
C GLN A 100 10.92 7.16 3.62
N LEU A 101 9.98 6.33 3.16
CA LEU A 101 9.67 6.20 1.74
C LEU A 101 9.23 7.55 1.13
N ASP A 102 8.36 8.28 1.80
CA ASP A 102 7.89 9.61 1.36
C ASP A 102 9.04 10.63 1.32
N ALA A 103 9.87 10.67 2.37
CA ALA A 103 11.05 11.53 2.43
C ALA A 103 12.10 11.20 1.36
N ASP A 104 12.26 9.91 1.02
CA ASP A 104 13.16 9.46 -0.04
C ASP A 104 12.67 9.92 -1.40
N MET A 105 11.37 9.79 -1.69
CA MET A 105 10.78 10.29 -2.94
C MET A 105 10.93 11.81 -3.07
N LEU A 106 10.77 12.56 -1.99
CA LEU A 106 10.98 14.01 -1.99
C LEU A 106 12.45 14.41 -2.24
N SER A 107 13.39 13.54 -1.88
CA SER A 107 14.84 13.78 -2.03
C SER A 107 15.39 13.28 -3.36
N ASP A 108 14.66 12.40 -4.05
CA ASP A 108 15.05 11.80 -5.32
C ASP A 108 14.73 12.75 -6.49
N PRO A 109 15.73 13.20 -7.29
CA PRO A 109 15.50 14.09 -8.42
C PRO A 109 14.52 13.57 -9.48
N GLU A 110 14.35 12.25 -9.59
CA GLU A 110 13.42 11.64 -10.55
C GLU A 110 11.98 11.59 -10.03
N MET A 111 11.80 11.68 -8.71
CA MET A 111 10.48 11.53 -8.05
C MET A 111 9.96 12.85 -7.48
N ARG A 112 10.83 13.77 -7.05
CA ARG A 112 10.44 14.99 -6.31
C ARG A 112 9.48 15.91 -7.07
N ASP A 113 9.55 15.90 -8.40
CA ASP A 113 8.77 16.75 -9.30
C ASP A 113 7.55 15.99 -9.86
N GLU A 114 7.32 14.75 -9.42
CA GLU A 114 6.15 13.96 -9.78
C GLU A 114 4.92 14.49 -9.03
N LEU A 115 3.85 14.78 -9.77
CA LEU A 115 2.59 15.31 -9.22
C LEU A 115 1.57 14.20 -8.92
N ALA A 116 1.94 12.96 -9.19
CA ALA A 116 1.17 11.77 -8.84
C ALA A 116 1.27 11.45 -7.35
N GLY A 117 0.40 10.55 -6.90
CA GLY A 117 0.47 9.94 -5.59
C GLY A 117 0.00 8.50 -5.63
N THR A 118 0.01 7.83 -4.49
CA THR A 118 -0.55 6.47 -4.37
C THR A 118 -1.16 6.23 -3.01
N THR A 119 -2.20 5.41 -2.95
CA THR A 119 -2.59 4.74 -1.70
C THR A 119 -1.62 3.59 -1.43
N ALA A 120 -1.56 3.11 -0.19
CA ALA A 120 -0.87 1.87 0.11
C ALA A 120 -1.55 1.17 1.28
N VAL A 121 -1.98 -0.07 1.05
CA VAL A 121 -2.35 -1.00 2.11
C VAL A 121 -1.37 -2.16 2.08
N CYS A 122 -0.72 -2.42 3.22
CA CYS A 122 0.24 -3.50 3.34
C CYS A 122 -0.08 -4.42 4.52
N MET A 123 0.28 -5.69 4.37
CA MET A 123 0.23 -6.72 5.39
C MET A 123 1.63 -7.30 5.58
N LEU A 124 2.12 -7.28 6.82
CA LEU A 124 3.33 -7.97 7.23
C LEU A 124 2.94 -9.13 8.16
N MET A 125 3.30 -10.35 7.77
CA MET A 125 3.11 -11.55 8.57
C MET A 125 4.45 -11.95 9.20
N LYS A 126 4.51 -12.01 10.53
CA LYS A 126 5.72 -12.40 11.28
C LYS A 126 5.32 -13.00 12.62
N ASN A 127 5.98 -14.09 13.04
CA ASN A 127 5.76 -14.73 14.35
C ASN A 127 4.28 -15.01 14.66
N ASN A 128 3.54 -15.56 13.68
CA ASN A 128 2.08 -15.81 13.76
C ASN A 128 1.23 -14.56 14.07
N ARG A 129 1.74 -13.37 13.75
CA ARG A 129 1.00 -12.10 13.85
C ARG A 129 0.90 -11.44 12.49
N LEU A 130 -0.24 -10.79 12.27
CA LEU A 130 -0.50 -9.96 11.09
C LEU A 130 -0.46 -8.50 11.51
N TYR A 131 0.32 -7.70 10.80
CA TYR A 131 0.44 -6.26 10.99
C TYR A 131 -0.04 -5.55 9.72
N ILE A 132 -1.00 -4.65 9.86
CA ILE A 132 -1.58 -3.91 8.73
C ILE A 132 -1.15 -2.44 8.80
N GLY A 133 -0.59 -1.95 7.69
CA GLY A 133 -0.37 -0.52 7.46
C GLY A 133 -1.34 -0.05 6.38
N ASN A 134 -2.02 1.08 6.60
CA ASN A 134 -2.91 1.67 5.61
C ASN A 134 -2.71 3.18 5.50
N VAL A 135 -2.52 3.66 4.27
CA VAL A 135 -2.53 5.08 3.91
C VAL A 135 -3.38 5.24 2.66
N GLY A 136 -4.55 5.87 2.79
CA GLY A 136 -5.49 6.07 1.70
C GLY A 136 -6.73 5.21 1.85
N ASP A 137 -7.41 4.94 0.74
CA ASP A 137 -8.71 4.30 0.69
C ASP A 137 -8.74 2.94 -0.01
N SER A 138 -7.57 2.36 -0.28
CA SER A 138 -7.43 0.91 -0.39
C SER A 138 -7.81 0.23 0.93
N ARG A 139 -8.14 -1.07 0.88
CA ARG A 139 -8.68 -1.78 2.05
C ARG A 139 -8.15 -3.21 2.20
N ALA A 140 -7.81 -3.56 3.43
CA ALA A 140 -7.55 -4.95 3.84
C ALA A 140 -8.75 -5.50 4.64
N VAL A 141 -9.12 -6.74 4.33
CA VAL A 141 -10.17 -7.49 5.03
C VAL A 141 -9.69 -8.92 5.31
N ALA A 142 -10.06 -9.48 6.45
CA ALA A 142 -9.87 -10.88 6.77
C ALA A 142 -11.20 -11.61 6.72
N CYS A 143 -11.15 -12.91 6.40
CA CYS A 143 -12.26 -13.82 6.59
C CYS A 143 -11.82 -14.98 7.49
N TRP A 144 -12.53 -15.23 8.58
CA TRP A 144 -12.29 -16.38 9.45
C TRP A 144 -13.61 -16.92 10.01
N GLY A 145 -13.78 -18.24 10.01
CA GLY A 145 -15.02 -18.87 10.47
C GLY A 145 -16.28 -18.41 9.71
N GLY A 146 -16.15 -17.97 8.46
CA GLY A 146 -17.24 -17.42 7.65
C GLY A 146 -17.65 -15.99 8.01
N ARG A 147 -16.87 -15.29 8.83
CA ARG A 147 -17.07 -13.87 9.20
C ARG A 147 -16.01 -13.00 8.53
N VAL A 148 -16.40 -11.78 8.17
CA VAL A 148 -15.51 -10.78 7.57
C VAL A 148 -15.15 -9.74 8.62
N ASP A 149 -13.87 -9.51 8.82
CA ASP A 149 -13.33 -8.48 9.70
C ASP A 149 -12.56 -7.44 8.88
N PRO A 150 -12.92 -6.15 8.93
CA PRO A 150 -12.10 -5.09 8.33
C PRO A 150 -10.80 -4.97 9.12
N LEU A 151 -9.66 -5.04 8.42
CA LEU A 151 -8.35 -4.90 9.05
C LEU A 151 -7.74 -3.49 8.91
N SER A 152 -8.33 -2.66 8.06
CA SER A 152 -7.94 -1.27 7.86
C SER A 152 -9.15 -0.34 7.90
N LEU A 153 -8.88 0.94 8.16
CA LEU A 153 -9.86 2.02 8.04
C LEU A 153 -9.46 2.91 6.85
N ASP A 154 -10.36 3.08 5.89
CA ASP A 154 -10.13 3.97 4.76
C ASP A 154 -9.97 5.40 5.26
N HIS A 155 -8.94 6.07 4.76
CA HIS A 155 -8.74 7.50 4.98
C HIS A 155 -9.53 8.28 3.93
N LYS A 156 -10.63 8.90 4.38
CA LYS A 156 -11.45 9.79 3.57
C LYS A 156 -11.36 11.21 4.14
N PRO A 157 -11.34 12.27 3.30
CA PRO A 157 -11.38 13.65 3.79
C PRO A 157 -12.55 13.94 4.74
N SER A 158 -13.66 13.20 4.60
CA SER A 158 -14.85 13.30 5.43
C SER A 158 -14.71 12.71 6.84
N ASN A 159 -13.67 11.90 7.11
CA ASN A 159 -13.44 11.33 8.42
C ASN A 159 -13.07 12.44 9.41
N GLU A 160 -13.62 12.40 10.62
CA GLU A 160 -13.49 13.49 11.59
C GLU A 160 -12.03 13.91 11.86
N LEU A 161 -11.14 12.93 12.06
CA LEU A 161 -9.72 13.21 12.31
C LEU A 161 -8.98 13.73 11.06
N GLU A 162 -9.32 13.21 9.88
CA GLU A 162 -8.71 13.66 8.62
C GLU A 162 -9.16 15.08 8.27
N ALA A 163 -10.46 15.37 8.41
CA ALA A 163 -11.02 16.71 8.23
C ALA A 163 -10.37 17.73 9.18
N LYS A 164 -10.23 17.36 10.48
CA LYS A 164 -9.54 18.20 11.47
C LYS A 164 -8.09 18.47 11.07
N ARG A 165 -7.35 17.45 10.60
CA ARG A 165 -5.97 17.62 10.12
C ARG A 165 -5.90 18.57 8.92
N ILE A 166 -6.78 18.41 7.93
CA ILE A 166 -6.85 19.24 6.73
C ILE A 166 -7.12 20.71 7.10
N VAL A 167 -8.12 20.96 7.96
CA VAL A 167 -8.47 22.32 8.41
C VAL A 167 -7.35 22.95 9.23
N ALA A 168 -6.71 22.18 10.12
CA ALA A 168 -5.57 22.67 10.89
C ALA A 168 -4.36 23.06 10.02
N ALA A 169 -4.22 22.42 8.84
CA ALA A 169 -3.22 22.76 7.83
C ALA A 169 -3.61 23.94 6.92
N GLY A 170 -4.78 24.57 7.14
CA GLY A 170 -5.26 25.72 6.36
C GLY A 170 -6.11 25.37 5.14
N GLY A 171 -6.45 24.09 4.95
CA GLY A 171 -7.37 23.62 3.91
C GLY A 171 -8.83 23.60 4.35
N TRP A 172 -9.71 23.08 3.49
CA TRP A 172 -11.10 22.76 3.82
C TRP A 172 -11.51 21.45 3.14
N VAL A 173 -12.60 20.86 3.62
CA VAL A 173 -13.22 19.69 3.00
C VAL A 173 -14.55 20.15 2.42
N ASP A 174 -14.68 20.04 1.10
CA ASP A 174 -15.93 20.32 0.39
C ASP A 174 -16.66 19.01 0.10
N PHE A 175 -17.94 18.98 0.45
CA PHE A 175 -18.80 17.83 0.22
C PHE A 175 -19.65 18.13 -1.01
N ASN A 176 -19.29 17.52 -2.14
CA ASN A 176 -20.17 17.46 -3.31
C ASN A 176 -21.21 16.35 -3.15
#